data_AF-A0A4R9L000-F1
#
_entry.id   AF-A0A4R9L000-F1
#
_cell.length_a   1.000
_cell.length_b   1.000
_cell.length_c   1.000
_cell.angle_alpha   90.00
_cell.angle_beta   90.00
_cell.angle_gamma   90.00
#
_symmetry.space_group_name_H-M   'P 1'
#
loop_
_entity.id
_entity.type
_entity.pdbx_description
1 polymer ?
#
loop_
_entity_poly.entity_id
_entity_poly.type
_entity_poly.pdbx_seq_one_letter_code
_entity_poly.pdbx_strand_id
1 'polypeptide(L)'
;MKRIKLILLLIILFGLENKITAIGGAYSDLGDGTIQDAGNRLLWRKCIRGRGTAGMNYTDCGTSSGPAEASNWTNALSYCRNLGTTLGDGRQWRLPSVKELISIVDYRVTSMPIINASLFPNTTTGRYWTSTNSFAMGSSPTLSGNGNNESDPKQYVASSENVDQHYKIPEGTNYRSMAYIVDFAIGGVVEYPKSNTNGYVRCVTSY
;
A
#
# COMPACT_ATOMS: atom_id res chain seq x y z
N MET A 1 15.64 31.36 -40.95
CA MET A 1 16.08 31.63 -39.56
C MET A 1 14.94 32.01 -38.59
N LYS A 2 13.98 32.88 -38.93
CA LYS A 2 12.87 33.26 -38.00
C LYS A 2 11.92 32.10 -37.63
N ARG A 3 11.64 31.17 -38.54
CA ARG A 3 10.74 30.03 -38.29
C ARG A 3 11.34 28.95 -37.36
N ILE A 4 12.67 28.79 -37.35
CA ILE A 4 13.36 27.83 -36.47
C ILE A 4 13.38 28.33 -35.02
N LYS A 5 13.58 29.64 -34.79
CA LYS A 5 13.47 30.25 -33.45
C LYS A 5 12.05 30.17 -32.88
N LEU A 6 11.02 30.25 -33.72
CA LEU A 6 9.62 30.14 -33.29
C LEU A 6 9.26 28.72 -32.84
N ILE A 7 9.77 27.69 -33.52
CA ILE A 7 9.55 26.27 -33.18
C ILE A 7 10.30 25.91 -31.89
N LEU A 8 11.53 26.39 -31.72
CA LEU A 8 12.29 26.22 -30.47
C LEU A 8 11.63 26.91 -29.27
N LEU A 9 11.03 28.10 -29.47
CA LEU A 9 10.30 28.80 -28.42
C LEU A 9 9.01 28.05 -28.02
N LEU A 10 8.31 27.43 -28.98
CA LEU A 10 7.10 26.63 -28.75
C LEU A 10 7.38 25.32 -28.02
N ILE A 11 8.53 24.66 -28.24
CA ILE A 11 8.92 23.44 -27.50
C ILE A 11 9.32 23.76 -26.04
N ILE A 12 9.76 24.99 -25.77
CA ILE A 12 10.10 25.48 -24.43
C ILE A 12 8.84 26.01 -23.70
N LEU A 13 7.87 26.59 -24.42
CA LEU A 13 6.58 27.05 -23.87
C LEU A 13 5.56 25.92 -23.68
N PHE A 14 5.55 24.92 -24.58
CA PHE A 14 4.89 23.63 -24.38
C PHE A 14 5.93 22.63 -23.94
N GLY A 15 6.49 22.87 -22.75
CA GLY A 15 7.48 21.99 -22.15
C GLY A 15 7.08 20.53 -22.38
N LEU A 16 8.00 19.76 -22.95
CA LEU A 16 8.00 18.31 -22.79
C LEU A 16 8.16 18.07 -21.29
N GLU A 17 7.05 18.17 -20.56
CA GLU A 17 6.89 17.55 -19.28
C GLU A 17 6.98 16.05 -19.55
N ASN A 18 8.20 15.54 -19.62
CA ASN A 18 8.46 14.18 -19.24
C ASN A 18 8.09 14.12 -17.77
N LYS A 19 6.79 14.02 -17.48
CA LYS A 19 6.29 13.72 -16.15
C LYS A 19 7.01 12.44 -15.80
N ILE A 20 7.91 12.53 -14.82
CA ILE A 20 8.49 11.37 -14.18
C ILE A 20 7.28 10.61 -13.66
N THR A 21 6.83 9.62 -14.42
CA THR A 21 5.70 8.80 -14.02
C THR A 21 6.19 8.05 -12.78
N ALA A 22 5.41 8.14 -11.71
CA ALA A 22 5.61 7.25 -10.57
C ALA A 22 5.61 5.79 -11.08
N ILE A 23 6.21 4.88 -10.30
CA ILE A 23 6.28 3.45 -10.65
C ILE A 23 4.86 2.82 -10.81
N GLY A 24 3.80 3.53 -10.42
CA GLY A 24 2.41 3.25 -10.79
C GLY A 24 1.68 4.45 -11.44
N GLY A 25 0.60 4.16 -12.16
CA GLY A 25 -0.20 5.14 -12.93
C GLY A 25 0.05 5.11 -14.45
N ALA A 26 -0.66 5.90 -15.27
CA ALA A 26 -1.53 7.03 -14.93
C ALA A 26 -2.80 6.62 -14.18
N TYR A 27 -3.11 7.36 -13.10
CA TYR A 27 -4.30 7.15 -12.30
C TYR A 27 -5.45 8.04 -12.77
N SER A 28 -6.67 7.50 -12.82
CA SER A 28 -7.89 8.25 -13.14
C SER A 28 -9.00 7.88 -12.16
N ASP A 29 -9.67 8.88 -11.60
CA ASP A 29 -10.87 8.69 -10.80
C ASP A 29 -12.08 8.55 -11.72
N LEU A 30 -12.77 7.41 -11.65
CA LEU A 30 -13.90 7.12 -12.54
C LEU A 30 -15.23 7.72 -12.02
N GLY A 31 -15.23 8.30 -10.82
CA GLY A 31 -16.43 8.90 -10.22
C GLY A 31 -17.46 7.88 -9.70
N ASP A 32 -17.18 6.59 -9.83
CA ASP A 32 -18.01 5.47 -9.35
C ASP A 32 -17.48 4.85 -8.03
N GLY A 33 -16.52 5.52 -7.40
CA GLY A 33 -15.83 5.03 -6.21
C GLY A 33 -14.64 4.12 -6.48
N THR A 34 -14.20 4.06 -7.73
CA THR A 34 -12.97 3.37 -8.13
C THR A 34 -11.94 4.31 -8.73
N ILE A 35 -10.66 3.96 -8.53
CA ILE A 35 -9.52 4.63 -9.14
C ILE A 35 -8.90 3.65 -10.12
N GLN A 36 -8.93 4.00 -11.39
CA GLN A 36 -8.24 3.29 -12.44
C GLN A 36 -6.73 3.54 -12.33
N ASP A 37 -5.93 2.49 -12.39
CA ASP A 37 -4.48 2.52 -12.55
C ASP A 37 -4.16 1.91 -13.92
N ALA A 38 -4.02 2.78 -14.92
CA ALA A 38 -3.84 2.36 -16.31
C ALA A 38 -2.49 1.66 -16.54
N GLY A 39 -1.46 2.04 -15.79
CA GLY A 39 -0.11 1.45 -15.93
C GLY A 39 -0.05 0.01 -15.47
N ASN A 40 -0.71 -0.29 -14.34
CA ASN A 40 -0.72 -1.65 -13.77
C ASN A 40 -1.93 -2.48 -14.21
N ARG A 41 -2.87 -1.88 -14.98
CA ARG A 41 -4.15 -2.49 -15.34
C ARG A 41 -4.92 -2.96 -14.12
N LEU A 42 -5.04 -2.05 -13.14
CA LEU A 42 -5.74 -2.29 -11.90
C LEU A 42 -6.88 -1.30 -11.73
N LEU A 43 -7.89 -1.74 -11.01
CA LEU A 43 -8.96 -0.90 -10.51
C LEU A 43 -8.93 -0.98 -8.99
N TRP A 44 -8.72 0.15 -8.35
CA TRP A 44 -8.63 0.28 -6.90
C TRP A 44 -9.96 0.72 -6.35
N ARG A 45 -10.36 0.17 -5.20
CA ARG A 45 -11.41 0.83 -4.41
C ARG A 45 -10.85 2.14 -3.86
N LYS A 46 -11.63 3.22 -3.99
CA LYS A 46 -11.24 4.57 -3.56
C LYS A 46 -11.24 4.73 -2.04
N CYS A 47 -12.12 4.04 -1.34
CA CYS A 47 -12.17 4.01 0.12
C CYS A 47 -11.44 2.79 0.70
N ILE A 48 -10.95 2.95 1.92
CA ILE A 48 -10.51 1.83 2.76
C ILE A 48 -11.72 1.19 3.45
N ARG A 49 -11.56 -0.03 3.98
CA ARG A 49 -12.62 -0.68 4.78
C ARG A 49 -13.07 0.19 5.97
N GLY A 50 -14.38 0.34 6.13
CA GLY A 50 -15.00 1.13 7.20
C GLY A 50 -15.04 2.64 6.94
N ARG A 51 -14.39 3.14 5.88
CA ARG A 51 -14.47 4.55 5.45
C ARG A 51 -15.41 4.67 4.24
N GLY A 52 -16.24 5.71 4.23
CA GLY A 52 -17.24 5.98 3.19
C GLY A 52 -18.66 5.73 3.65
N THR A 53 -19.62 5.94 2.75
CA THR A 53 -21.06 5.85 3.08
C THR A 53 -21.51 4.40 3.24
N ALA A 54 -22.05 4.07 4.42
CA ALA A 54 -22.61 2.76 4.72
C ALA A 54 -23.75 2.43 3.74
N GLY A 55 -23.78 1.20 3.22
CA GLY A 55 -24.80 0.78 2.24
C GLY A 55 -24.49 1.10 0.77
N MET A 56 -23.52 1.99 0.47
CA MET A 56 -23.09 2.27 -0.91
C MET A 56 -21.85 1.46 -1.32
N ASN A 57 -21.59 0.30 -0.69
CA ASN A 57 -20.36 -0.46 -0.89
C ASN A 57 -19.10 0.43 -0.78
N TYR A 58 -19.12 1.46 0.08
CA TYR A 58 -18.05 2.44 0.28
C TYR A 58 -17.47 3.03 -1.04
N THR A 59 -18.30 3.27 -2.05
CA THR A 59 -17.87 3.96 -3.28
C THR A 59 -17.79 5.47 -3.09
N ASP A 60 -18.62 6.03 -2.21
CA ASP A 60 -18.56 7.44 -1.82
C ASP A 60 -17.61 7.64 -0.63
N CYS A 61 -16.52 8.35 -0.90
CA CYS A 61 -15.46 8.66 0.06
C CYS A 61 -15.48 10.13 0.53
N GLY A 62 -16.51 10.91 0.17
CA GLY A 62 -16.66 12.31 0.54
C GLY A 62 -17.09 12.52 1.99
N THR A 63 -17.78 11.55 2.58
CA THR A 63 -18.21 11.57 3.99
C THR A 63 -17.49 10.49 4.81
N SER A 64 -16.81 10.92 5.87
CA SER A 64 -16.15 10.07 6.87
C SER A 64 -17.16 9.45 7.85
N SER A 65 -18.22 8.82 7.34
CA SER A 65 -19.36 8.30 8.14
C SER A 65 -19.07 7.03 8.96
N GLY A 66 -17.82 6.56 9.03
CA GLY A 66 -17.44 5.39 9.82
C GLY A 66 -15.97 5.40 10.25
N PRO A 67 -15.62 4.66 11.32
CA PRO A 67 -14.23 4.46 11.70
C PRO A 67 -13.53 3.57 10.66
N ALA A 68 -12.24 3.80 10.44
CA ALA A 68 -11.44 2.87 9.67
C ALA A 68 -11.42 1.51 10.39
N GLU A 69 -11.76 0.44 9.68
CA GLU A 69 -11.76 -0.91 10.24
C GLU A 69 -10.44 -1.61 9.92
N ALA A 70 -9.75 -2.02 10.96
CA ALA A 70 -8.61 -2.91 10.87
C ALA A 70 -9.03 -4.36 11.17
N SER A 71 -8.29 -5.33 10.63
CA SER A 71 -8.52 -6.73 10.91
C SER A 71 -7.21 -7.52 10.86
N ASN A 72 -7.29 -8.81 11.18
CA ASN A 72 -6.21 -9.74 10.87
C ASN A 72 -6.16 -10.08 9.37
N TRP A 73 -5.08 -10.75 8.96
CA TRP A 73 -4.81 -11.03 7.54
C TRP A 73 -5.89 -11.92 6.89
N THR A 74 -6.33 -12.96 7.60
CA THR A 74 -7.38 -13.86 7.12
C THR A 74 -8.70 -13.13 6.89
N ASN A 75 -9.10 -12.26 7.83
CA ASN A 75 -10.31 -11.46 7.70
C ASN A 75 -10.19 -10.40 6.60
N ALA A 76 -8.99 -9.87 6.35
CA ALA A 76 -8.74 -8.94 5.24
C ALA A 76 -8.90 -9.61 3.87
N LEU A 77 -8.39 -10.85 3.72
CA LEU A 77 -8.59 -11.66 2.52
C LEU A 77 -10.08 -11.94 2.27
N SER A 78 -10.77 -12.43 3.30
CA SER A 78 -12.20 -12.74 3.21
C SER A 78 -13.02 -11.50 2.93
N TYR A 79 -12.70 -10.36 3.55
CA TYR A 79 -13.37 -9.09 3.27
C TYR A 79 -13.33 -8.73 1.80
N CYS A 80 -12.14 -8.67 1.19
CA CYS A 80 -12.05 -8.30 -0.22
C CYS A 80 -12.80 -9.29 -1.12
N ARG A 81 -12.67 -10.59 -0.89
CA ARG A 81 -13.36 -11.63 -1.69
C ARG A 81 -14.88 -11.55 -1.59
N ASN A 82 -15.40 -11.14 -0.43
CA ASN A 82 -16.84 -11.10 -0.16
C ASN A 82 -17.51 -9.78 -0.61
N LEU A 83 -16.77 -8.83 -1.18
CA LEU A 83 -17.36 -7.62 -1.78
C LEU A 83 -18.15 -7.92 -3.07
N GLY A 84 -18.01 -9.13 -3.63
CA GLY A 84 -18.77 -9.61 -4.78
C GLY A 84 -18.38 -8.95 -6.12
N THR A 85 -19.19 -9.19 -7.14
CA THR A 85 -19.03 -8.66 -8.52
C THR A 85 -19.58 -7.25 -8.65
N THR A 86 -19.14 -6.30 -7.81
CA THR A 86 -19.66 -4.92 -7.81
C THR A 86 -19.58 -4.25 -9.20
N LEU A 87 -18.71 -4.75 -10.09
CA LEU A 87 -18.49 -4.22 -11.44
C LEU A 87 -19.42 -4.81 -12.52
N GLY A 88 -20.30 -5.77 -12.17
CA GLY A 88 -21.29 -6.33 -13.10
C GLY A 88 -20.73 -7.22 -14.23
N ASP A 89 -19.42 -7.45 -14.28
CA ASP A 89 -18.71 -8.13 -15.37
C ASP A 89 -17.96 -9.40 -14.92
N GLY A 90 -18.26 -9.90 -13.72
CA GLY A 90 -17.68 -11.12 -13.17
C GLY A 90 -16.34 -10.96 -12.45
N ARG A 91 -15.71 -9.78 -12.49
CA ARG A 91 -14.47 -9.51 -11.75
C ARG A 91 -14.70 -9.57 -10.24
N GLN A 92 -13.69 -10.09 -9.53
CA GLN A 92 -13.72 -10.23 -8.08
C GLN A 92 -12.72 -9.26 -7.43
N TRP A 93 -13.13 -8.64 -6.33
CA TRP A 93 -12.23 -7.88 -5.48
C TRP A 93 -11.29 -8.83 -4.73
N ARG A 94 -10.04 -8.40 -4.57
CA ARG A 94 -9.03 -9.12 -3.80
C ARG A 94 -8.14 -8.17 -3.02
N LEU A 95 -7.41 -8.75 -2.08
CA LEU A 95 -6.32 -8.06 -1.42
C LEU A 95 -5.16 -7.87 -2.43
N PRO A 96 -4.57 -6.67 -2.53
CA PRO A 96 -3.46 -6.41 -3.45
C PRO A 96 -2.24 -7.23 -3.04
N SER A 97 -1.39 -7.57 -3.99
CA SER A 97 -0.02 -8.01 -3.69
C SER A 97 0.80 -6.83 -3.14
N VAL A 98 1.93 -7.13 -2.52
CA VAL A 98 2.82 -6.10 -1.99
C VAL A 98 3.31 -5.12 -3.06
N LYS A 99 3.57 -5.62 -4.28
CA LYS A 99 4.02 -4.80 -5.42
C LYS A 99 2.92 -3.86 -5.91
N GLU A 100 1.67 -4.30 -5.87
CA GLU A 100 0.54 -3.46 -6.25
C GLU A 100 0.30 -2.39 -5.19
N LEU A 101 0.31 -2.75 -3.91
CA LEU A 101 0.00 -1.79 -2.84
C LEU A 101 1.13 -0.76 -2.63
N ILE A 102 2.39 -1.15 -2.81
CA ILE A 102 3.50 -0.19 -2.76
C ILE A 102 3.47 0.76 -3.96
N SER A 103 2.87 0.37 -5.09
CA SER A 103 2.79 1.23 -6.28
C SER A 103 1.95 2.50 -6.07
N ILE A 104 1.03 2.49 -5.09
CA ILE A 104 0.21 3.65 -4.74
C ILE A 104 0.82 4.51 -3.61
N VAL A 105 2.02 4.18 -3.11
CA VAL A 105 2.76 5.07 -2.21
C VAL A 105 3.30 6.25 -3.01
N ASP A 106 3.02 7.47 -2.54
CA ASP A 106 3.45 8.70 -3.21
C ASP A 106 4.56 9.39 -2.43
N TYR A 107 5.82 9.08 -2.77
CA TYR A 107 7.01 9.63 -2.11
C TYR A 107 7.22 11.13 -2.31
N ARG A 108 6.37 11.82 -3.08
CA ARG A 108 6.36 13.28 -3.16
C ARG A 108 5.59 13.91 -2.00
N VAL A 109 4.78 13.13 -1.29
CA VAL A 109 4.00 13.57 -0.14
C VAL A 109 4.89 13.58 1.10
N THR A 110 4.96 14.73 1.77
CA THR A 110 5.81 14.95 2.96
C THR A 110 5.06 14.80 4.28
N SER A 111 3.75 14.54 4.23
CA SER A 111 2.87 14.35 5.38
C SER A 111 2.31 12.93 5.41
N MET A 112 2.07 12.37 6.59
CA MET A 112 1.42 11.07 6.70
C MET A 112 -0.11 11.18 6.46
N PRO A 113 -0.74 10.20 5.80
CA PRO A 113 -0.13 9.05 5.14
C PRO A 113 0.57 9.43 3.81
N ILE A 114 1.63 8.70 3.46
CA ILE A 114 2.44 8.89 2.23
C ILE A 114 1.71 8.31 1.02
N ILE A 115 0.64 8.98 0.59
CA ILE A 115 -0.26 8.59 -0.50
C ILE A 115 -0.93 9.84 -1.09
N ASN A 116 -1.31 9.79 -2.37
CA ASN A 116 -2.08 10.86 -2.99
C ASN A 116 -3.50 10.95 -2.37
N ALA A 117 -3.70 11.92 -1.46
CA ALA A 117 -4.96 12.11 -0.74
C ALA A 117 -6.13 12.58 -1.63
N SER A 118 -5.87 13.13 -2.81
CA SER A 118 -6.92 13.51 -3.77
C SER A 118 -7.52 12.28 -4.44
N LEU A 119 -6.70 11.28 -4.78
CA LEU A 119 -7.15 10.01 -5.37
C LEU A 119 -7.66 9.04 -4.30
N PHE A 120 -7.01 9.01 -3.13
CA PHE A 120 -7.30 8.07 -2.05
C PHE A 120 -7.66 8.82 -0.75
N PRO A 121 -8.79 9.55 -0.74
CA PRO A 121 -9.20 10.35 0.41
C PRO A 121 -9.49 9.47 1.63
N ASN A 122 -9.41 10.07 2.83
CA ASN A 122 -9.71 9.42 4.10
C ASN A 122 -8.89 8.14 4.38
N THR A 123 -7.75 7.95 3.70
CA THR A 123 -6.78 6.90 4.03
C THR A 123 -6.27 7.15 5.45
N THR A 124 -6.43 6.18 6.33
CA THR A 124 -5.94 6.27 7.70
C THR A 124 -4.46 5.92 7.74
N THR A 125 -3.64 6.71 8.44
CA THR A 125 -2.21 6.42 8.61
C THR A 125 -2.02 5.09 9.31
N GLY A 126 -1.21 4.20 8.73
CA GLY A 126 -0.89 2.91 9.31
C GLY A 126 -0.60 1.85 8.25
N ARG A 127 -0.73 0.58 8.66
CA ARG A 127 -0.32 -0.59 7.89
C ARG A 127 -1.50 -1.23 7.18
N TYR A 128 -1.31 -1.58 5.91
CA TYR A 128 -2.34 -2.11 5.02
C TYR A 128 -1.95 -3.48 4.49
N TRP A 129 -2.84 -4.45 4.71
CA TRP A 129 -2.61 -5.85 4.36
C TRP A 129 -2.41 -6.04 2.86
N THR A 130 -1.46 -6.91 2.53
CA THR A 130 -1.26 -7.43 1.17
C THR A 130 -1.53 -8.94 1.17
N SER A 131 -1.83 -9.51 0.01
CA SER A 131 -1.94 -10.97 -0.18
C SER A 131 -0.59 -11.67 -0.21
N THR A 132 0.51 -10.92 -0.30
CA THR A 132 1.87 -11.49 -0.34
C THR A 132 2.28 -11.95 1.05
N ASN A 133 2.43 -13.26 1.23
CA ASN A 133 2.88 -13.84 2.48
C ASN A 133 4.35 -14.25 2.42
N SER A 134 4.98 -14.41 3.59
CA SER A 134 6.31 -15.01 3.64
C SER A 134 6.21 -16.50 3.35
N PHE A 135 7.08 -16.97 2.45
CA PHE A 135 7.18 -18.36 2.01
C PHE A 135 8.40 -19.08 2.59
N ALA A 136 9.25 -18.36 3.32
CA ALA A 136 10.46 -18.90 3.92
C ALA A 136 10.12 -20.01 4.93
N MET A 137 10.92 -21.07 4.92
CA MET A 137 10.86 -22.13 5.93
C MET A 137 11.68 -21.74 7.15
N GLY A 138 11.33 -22.31 8.31
CA GLY A 138 12.00 -22.03 9.57
C GLY A 138 11.45 -20.81 10.30
N SER A 139 12.25 -20.32 11.24
CA SER A 139 11.85 -19.30 12.20
C SER A 139 12.94 -18.25 12.36
N SER A 140 12.51 -17.05 12.77
CA SER A 140 13.43 -15.99 13.22
C SER A 140 14.42 -16.56 14.26
N PRO A 141 15.73 -16.27 14.15
CA PRO A 141 16.73 -16.78 15.08
C PRO A 141 16.34 -16.49 16.53
N THR A 142 16.62 -17.43 17.42
CA THR A 142 16.61 -17.18 18.88
C THR A 142 17.97 -16.65 19.26
N LEU A 143 18.04 -15.47 19.88
CA LEU A 143 19.33 -14.97 20.35
C LEU A 143 19.78 -15.83 21.52
N SER A 144 20.97 -16.43 21.42
CA SER A 144 21.59 -17.06 22.59
C SER A 144 21.87 -15.95 23.60
N GLY A 145 21.55 -16.17 24.88
CA GLY A 145 21.72 -15.17 25.95
C GLY A 145 23.16 -14.71 26.21
N ASN A 146 24.12 -15.10 25.36
CA ASN A 146 25.56 -14.84 25.50
C ASN A 146 26.04 -13.59 24.74
N GLY A 147 25.15 -12.86 24.03
CA GLY A 147 25.45 -11.53 23.45
C GLY A 147 26.36 -11.52 22.21
N ASN A 148 26.90 -12.67 21.81
CA ASN A 148 27.61 -12.88 20.56
C ASN A 148 26.64 -13.32 19.47
N ASN A 149 26.10 -12.32 18.75
CA ASN A 149 25.00 -12.48 17.81
C ASN A 149 25.49 -12.34 16.35
N GLU A 150 26.54 -13.05 15.96
CA GLU A 150 27.10 -12.99 14.60
C GLU A 150 26.09 -13.40 13.50
N SER A 151 24.99 -14.04 13.90
CA SER A 151 23.87 -14.42 13.03
C SER A 151 22.69 -13.44 13.06
N ASP A 152 22.72 -12.39 13.89
CA ASP A 152 21.66 -11.38 13.98
C ASP A 152 22.04 -10.15 13.13
N PRO A 153 21.27 -9.84 12.07
CA PRO A 153 21.44 -8.62 11.29
C PRO A 153 21.53 -7.36 12.17
N LYS A 154 20.94 -7.35 13.37
CA LYS A 154 21.05 -6.24 14.34
C LYS A 154 22.48 -5.84 14.64
N GLN A 155 23.46 -6.74 14.68
CA GLN A 155 24.86 -6.35 14.93
C GLN A 155 25.44 -5.49 13.79
N TYR A 156 24.90 -5.64 12.57
CA TYR A 156 25.34 -4.89 11.39
C TYR A 156 24.59 -3.57 11.18
N VAL A 157 23.42 -3.38 11.81
CA VAL A 157 22.60 -2.15 11.68
C VAL A 157 22.50 -1.33 12.97
N ALA A 158 22.77 -1.92 14.13
CA ALA A 158 22.71 -1.22 15.41
C ALA A 158 24.06 -0.55 15.72
N SER A 159 24.15 0.75 15.41
CA SER A 159 25.04 1.63 16.16
C SER A 159 24.38 2.00 17.49
N SER A 160 25.15 2.48 18.46
CA SER A 160 24.60 3.07 19.71
C SER A 160 23.66 4.26 19.48
N GLU A 161 23.54 4.73 18.24
CA GLU A 161 22.72 5.86 17.80
C GLU A 161 21.46 5.44 17.01
N ASN A 162 21.33 4.17 16.61
CA ASN A 162 20.20 3.68 15.82
C ASN A 162 19.23 2.83 16.66
N VAL A 163 18.39 3.53 17.44
CA VAL A 163 17.30 2.94 18.23
C VAL A 163 15.96 2.86 17.46
N ASP A 164 15.91 3.40 16.25
CA ASP A 164 14.69 3.49 15.43
C ASP A 164 14.41 2.20 14.66
N GLN A 165 14.13 1.11 15.38
CA GLN A 165 13.53 -0.07 14.78
C GLN A 165 12.02 0.05 14.76
N HIS A 166 11.46 0.51 13.64
CA HIS A 166 10.01 0.62 13.42
C HIS A 166 9.27 -0.72 13.59
N TYR A 167 9.95 -1.85 13.34
CA TYR A 167 9.43 -3.19 13.64
C TYR A 167 10.55 -4.26 13.73
N LYS A 168 10.55 -5.09 14.78
CA LYS A 168 11.39 -6.32 14.92
C LYS A 168 10.48 -7.55 14.84
N ILE A 169 10.82 -8.51 13.98
CA ILE A 169 10.20 -9.84 14.02
C ILE A 169 10.58 -10.51 15.35
N PRO A 170 9.62 -10.96 16.19
CA PRO A 170 9.93 -11.63 17.44
C PRO A 170 10.77 -12.89 17.23
N GLU A 171 11.61 -13.23 18.19
CA GLU A 171 12.47 -14.42 18.14
C GLU A 171 11.65 -15.71 18.11
N GLY A 172 12.12 -16.71 17.38
CA GLY A 172 11.38 -17.97 17.20
C GLY A 172 10.11 -17.86 16.36
N THR A 173 9.80 -16.69 15.77
CA THR A 173 8.62 -16.52 14.91
C THR A 173 8.78 -17.32 13.62
N ASN A 174 7.85 -18.24 13.37
CA ASN A 174 7.77 -18.97 12.10
C ASN A 174 7.54 -17.97 10.95
N TYR A 175 8.42 -17.94 9.95
CA TYR A 175 8.26 -16.97 8.84
C TYR A 175 6.91 -17.12 8.12
N ARG A 176 6.40 -18.36 7.97
CA ARG A 176 5.08 -18.62 7.37
C ARG A 176 3.89 -18.03 8.12
N SER A 177 4.04 -17.63 9.40
CA SER A 177 2.99 -16.92 10.14
C SER A 177 2.95 -15.41 9.81
N MET A 178 3.89 -14.91 9.01
CA MET A 178 4.03 -13.51 8.63
C MET A 178 3.48 -13.24 7.22
N ALA A 179 3.07 -12.00 6.98
CA ALA A 179 2.76 -11.48 5.65
C ALA A 179 3.39 -10.10 5.46
N TYR A 180 3.67 -9.73 4.20
CA TYR A 180 4.12 -8.39 3.89
C TYR A 180 2.95 -7.41 4.01
N ILE A 181 3.19 -6.28 4.64
CA ILE A 181 2.22 -5.21 4.87
C ILE A 181 2.86 -3.89 4.44
N VAL A 182 2.10 -3.02 3.78
CA VAL A 182 2.59 -1.68 3.38
C VAL A 182 2.22 -0.68 4.47
N ASP A 183 3.20 0.05 4.98
CA ASP A 183 3.01 1.06 6.00
C ASP A 183 3.07 2.46 5.38
N PHE A 184 1.91 3.12 5.27
CA PHE A 184 1.83 4.47 4.73
C PHE A 184 2.32 5.55 5.70
N ALA A 185 2.67 5.22 6.95
CA ALA A 185 3.37 6.18 7.82
C ALA A 185 4.81 6.39 7.35
N ILE A 186 5.48 5.31 6.91
CA ILE A 186 6.89 5.32 6.50
C ILE A 186 7.08 5.14 4.98
N GLY A 187 6.01 4.87 4.23
CA GLY A 187 6.07 4.61 2.79
C GLY A 187 6.80 3.31 2.44
N GLY A 188 6.82 2.35 3.37
CA GLY A 188 7.67 1.16 3.30
C GLY A 188 6.90 -0.15 3.41
N VAL A 189 7.62 -1.25 3.21
CA VAL A 189 7.10 -2.62 3.41
C VAL A 189 7.72 -3.18 4.68
N VAL A 190 6.91 -3.80 5.53
CA VAL A 190 7.39 -4.58 6.67
C VAL A 190 6.78 -5.98 6.64
N GLU A 191 7.44 -6.95 7.26
CA GLU A 191 6.82 -8.24 7.57
C GLU A 191 6.00 -8.11 8.85
N TYR A 192 4.78 -8.64 8.88
CA TYR A 192 3.86 -8.46 10.01
C TYR A 192 3.08 -9.73 10.33
N PRO A 193 2.79 -10.06 11.61
CA PRO A 193 2.17 -11.32 11.98
C PRO A 193 0.73 -11.38 11.50
N LYS A 194 0.36 -12.44 10.79
CA LYS A 194 -0.99 -12.61 10.20
C LYS A 194 -2.11 -12.56 11.24
N SER A 195 -1.82 -12.89 12.49
CA SER A 195 -2.75 -12.85 13.62
C SER A 195 -3.04 -11.44 14.13
N ASN A 196 -2.20 -10.45 13.82
CA ASN A 196 -2.35 -9.10 14.33
C ASN A 196 -3.58 -8.42 13.73
N THR A 197 -4.42 -7.81 14.57
CA THR A 197 -5.71 -7.24 14.15
C THR A 197 -5.64 -5.78 13.68
N ASN A 198 -4.46 -5.15 13.70
CA ASN A 198 -4.29 -3.72 13.46
C ASN A 198 -3.88 -3.38 12.01
N GLY A 199 -4.17 -4.26 11.05
CA GLY A 199 -3.93 -3.97 9.64
C GLY A 199 -5.21 -3.51 8.92
N TYR A 200 -5.12 -2.35 8.26
CA TYR A 200 -6.18 -1.80 7.41
C TYR A 200 -6.27 -2.54 6.07
N VAL A 201 -7.36 -2.30 5.34
CA VAL A 201 -7.66 -3.02 4.09
C VAL A 201 -8.09 -2.06 2.99
N ARG A 202 -7.46 -2.18 1.83
CA ARG A 202 -7.87 -1.56 0.57
C ARG A 202 -7.81 -2.65 -0.50
N CYS A 203 -8.90 -2.84 -1.23
CA CYS A 203 -9.02 -3.91 -2.21
C CYS A 203 -8.72 -3.41 -3.62
N VAL A 204 -8.29 -4.33 -4.47
CA VAL A 204 -7.99 -4.10 -5.88
C VAL A 204 -8.65 -5.19 -6.72
N THR A 205 -8.86 -4.91 -8.00
CA THR A 205 -9.18 -5.91 -9.02
C THR A 205 -8.50 -5.54 -10.34
N SER A 206 -8.51 -6.44 -11.32
CA SER A 206 -7.95 -6.19 -12.64
C SER A 206 -8.84 -5.24 -13.45
N TYR A 207 -8.23 -4.26 -14.13
CA TYR A 207 -8.90 -3.34 -15.04
C TYR A 207 -8.98 -3.87 -16.47
#